data_AF-A0A7W1U8E2-F1
#
_entry.id   AF-A0A7W1U8E2-F1
#
_cell.length_a   1.000
_cell.length_b   1.000
_cell.length_c   1.000
_cell.angle_alpha   90.00
_cell.angle_beta   90.00
_cell.angle_gamma   90.00
#
_symmetry.space_group_name_H-M   'P 1'
#
loop_
_entity.id
_entity.type
_entity.pdbx_description
1 polymer ?
#
loop_
_entity_poly.entity_id
_entity_poly.type
_entity_poly.pdbx_seq_one_letter_code
_entity_poly.pdbx_strand_id
1 'polypeptide(L)'
;MKPLLPLPLVFLVNLLPCLYAATDDDLPTPVQVGKGSYATQPPRDQAARPDVGGKEGWGDLSQVFTHMKLWVPDDYKGPVPSTDWWTSLVTKQWSGQLWSYPAMVQAEPTGLVMSYPKTWKLSENKRTMIMQSASKLLVHGKGFVPEAALADSWSDWLVSIRMPQSPQTWMKATIGHGLPCTWIETSGIDLRIDVEKPNWFSATGAAVTLPATGTGLGVESNGDCYGIFAPAGTRFAMDGTSLAIQFSGAQKWISIALLPARRDMALYAKYAPVVPRSTKVSWDYSPEKGELVTTWTLQTENLAGGSDLDVMQGWIPHHYDTAHGVKPEFAFNDLTPM
;
A
#
# COMPACT_ATOMS: atom_id res chain seq x y z
N MET A 1 -55.79 29.15 79.38
CA MET A 1 -56.74 28.02 79.44
C MET A 1 -56.89 27.44 78.03
N LYS A 2 -56.52 26.16 77.86
CA LYS A 2 -56.75 25.30 76.66
C LYS A 2 -58.25 24.98 76.55
N PRO A 3 -58.82 24.52 75.40
CA PRO A 3 -58.37 23.30 74.68
C PRO A 3 -58.48 23.31 73.13
N LEU A 4 -57.49 22.73 72.41
CA LEU A 4 -57.41 21.43 71.70
C LEU A 4 -57.90 21.41 70.22
N LEU A 5 -56.98 21.04 69.30
CA LEU A 5 -57.20 20.42 67.98
C LEU A 5 -55.84 19.88 67.45
N PRO A 6 -55.78 18.92 66.49
CA PRO A 6 -55.17 17.60 66.67
C PRO A 6 -53.80 17.39 66.01
N LEU A 7 -53.20 16.22 66.31
CA LEU A 7 -51.87 15.70 65.95
C LEU A 7 -51.49 15.76 64.45
N PRO A 8 -50.18 15.87 64.12
CA PRO A 8 -49.70 15.83 62.74
C PRO A 8 -49.39 14.42 62.23
N LEU A 9 -49.51 14.31 60.91
CA LEU A 9 -49.30 13.18 60.02
C LEU A 9 -47.82 12.72 60.00
N VAL A 10 -47.59 11.41 60.15
CA VAL A 10 -46.27 10.77 60.08
C VAL A 10 -45.84 10.60 58.61
N PHE A 11 -44.61 10.99 58.31
CA PHE A 11 -43.91 10.77 57.04
C PHE A 11 -43.77 9.27 56.73
N LEU A 12 -44.23 8.85 55.56
CA LEU A 12 -43.84 7.56 54.97
C LEU A 12 -43.00 7.83 53.72
N VAL A 13 -41.73 7.43 53.79
CA VAL A 13 -40.75 7.49 52.70
C VAL A 13 -41.17 6.47 51.63
N ASN A 14 -41.54 6.96 50.44
CA ASN A 14 -41.70 6.09 49.26
C ASN A 14 -40.32 5.81 48.65
N LEU A 15 -39.81 4.60 48.89
CA LEU A 15 -38.79 3.97 48.07
C LEU A 15 -39.40 3.67 46.70
N LEU A 16 -39.21 4.54 45.71
CA LEU A 16 -39.37 4.16 44.31
C LEU A 16 -38.13 3.34 43.91
N PRO A 17 -38.27 2.08 43.44
CA PRO A 17 -37.23 1.48 42.64
C PRO A 17 -37.20 2.23 41.31
N CYS A 18 -36.09 2.90 41.01
CA CYS A 18 -35.76 3.29 39.64
C CYS A 18 -35.64 2.00 38.81
N LEU A 19 -36.75 1.54 38.22
CA LEU A 19 -36.68 0.72 37.03
C LEU A 19 -36.08 1.60 35.94
N TYR A 20 -34.81 1.38 35.62
CA TYR A 20 -34.24 1.83 34.37
C TYR A 20 -34.89 0.96 33.27
N ALA A 21 -36.04 1.40 32.76
CA ALA A 21 -36.57 0.84 31.53
C ALA A 21 -35.60 1.22 30.41
N ALA A 22 -34.96 0.22 29.80
CA ALA A 22 -34.22 0.42 28.57
C ALA A 22 -35.21 0.97 27.53
N THR A 23 -35.07 2.24 27.15
CA THR A 23 -35.85 2.85 26.09
C THR A 23 -35.44 2.22 24.75
N ASP A 24 -36.41 1.95 23.87
CA ASP A 24 -36.23 1.41 22.50
C ASP A 24 -35.29 2.24 21.59
N ASP A 25 -34.79 3.39 22.05
CA ASP A 25 -33.88 4.30 21.33
C ASP A 25 -32.46 3.76 21.09
N ASP A 26 -32.13 2.55 21.58
CA ASP A 26 -30.77 2.00 21.56
C ASP A 26 -30.60 0.73 20.70
N LEU A 27 -31.62 0.31 19.95
CA LEU A 27 -31.56 -0.84 19.03
C LEU A 27 -31.09 -0.40 17.63
N PRO A 28 -30.21 -1.17 16.95
CA PRO A 28 -29.79 -0.87 15.59
C PRO A 28 -31.00 -0.77 14.66
N THR A 29 -31.12 0.33 13.90
CA THR A 29 -32.15 0.43 12.86
C THR A 29 -31.91 -0.65 11.81
N PRO A 30 -32.80 -1.64 11.66
CA PRO A 30 -32.58 -2.72 10.73
C PRO A 30 -32.80 -2.25 9.30
N VAL A 31 -31.89 -2.60 8.40
CA VAL A 31 -32.11 -2.44 6.95
C VAL A 31 -32.72 -3.73 6.43
N GLN A 32 -33.93 -3.64 5.87
CA GLN A 32 -34.66 -4.79 5.32
C GLN A 32 -34.05 -5.24 3.98
N VAL A 33 -33.86 -6.56 3.84
CA VAL A 33 -33.38 -7.22 2.62
C VAL A 33 -34.22 -8.47 2.40
N GLY A 34 -35.20 -8.38 1.49
CA GLY A 34 -36.19 -9.44 1.28
C GLY A 34 -37.03 -9.67 2.53
N LYS A 35 -37.04 -10.91 3.03
CA LYS A 35 -37.71 -11.27 4.31
C LYS A 35 -36.80 -11.15 5.54
N GLY A 36 -35.53 -10.82 5.34
CA GLY A 36 -34.54 -10.67 6.41
C GLY A 36 -34.13 -9.21 6.61
N SER A 37 -33.21 -8.99 7.54
CA SER A 37 -32.60 -7.69 7.76
C SER A 37 -31.18 -7.81 8.29
N TYR A 38 -30.43 -6.71 8.22
CA TYR A 38 -29.15 -6.56 8.91
C TYR A 38 -29.15 -5.31 9.79
N ALA A 39 -28.36 -5.33 10.85
CA ALA A 39 -28.15 -4.20 11.75
C ALA A 39 -27.13 -3.23 11.16
N THR A 40 -27.39 -1.92 11.23
CA THR A 40 -26.47 -0.87 10.75
C THR A 40 -25.34 -0.55 11.72
N GLN A 41 -25.42 -1.07 12.94
CA GLN A 41 -24.42 -0.94 13.99
C GLN A 41 -24.38 -2.23 14.83
N PRO A 42 -23.24 -2.58 15.44
CA PRO A 42 -23.16 -3.76 16.30
C PRO A 42 -24.18 -3.69 17.45
N PRO A 43 -24.96 -4.77 17.71
CA PRO A 43 -25.80 -4.84 18.90
C PRO A 43 -24.95 -4.71 20.18
N ARG A 44 -25.31 -3.80 21.09
CA ARG A 44 -24.51 -3.49 22.29
C ARG A 44 -24.24 -4.70 23.18
N ASP A 45 -25.21 -5.62 23.31
CA ASP A 45 -25.10 -6.86 24.09
C ASP A 45 -24.07 -7.85 23.51
N GLN A 46 -23.83 -7.78 22.20
CA GLN A 46 -22.81 -8.57 21.52
C GLN A 46 -21.45 -7.85 21.51
N ALA A 47 -21.46 -6.52 21.50
CA ALA A 47 -20.25 -5.71 21.49
C ALA A 47 -19.54 -5.71 22.86
N ALA A 48 -20.29 -5.81 23.96
CA ALA A 48 -19.78 -5.76 25.34
C ALA A 48 -19.25 -7.10 25.91
N ARG A 49 -18.97 -8.12 25.10
CA ARG A 49 -18.55 -9.43 25.63
C ARG A 49 -17.06 -9.43 26.03
N PRO A 50 -16.72 -9.63 27.32
CA PRO A 50 -15.37 -10.02 27.70
C PRO A 50 -15.10 -11.43 27.16
N ASP A 51 -14.01 -11.63 26.41
CA ASP A 51 -13.64 -12.96 25.94
C ASP A 51 -13.24 -13.89 27.12
N VAL A 52 -13.44 -15.18 26.85
CA VAL A 52 -13.17 -16.37 27.65
C VAL A 52 -11.70 -16.41 28.06
N GLY A 53 -11.35 -15.81 29.20
CA GLY A 53 -10.00 -15.98 29.78
C GLY A 53 -9.47 -14.86 30.67
N GLY A 54 -10.17 -13.73 30.80
CA GLY A 54 -9.81 -12.70 31.79
C GLY A 54 -8.45 -12.02 31.61
N LYS A 55 -7.76 -12.25 30.49
CA LYS A 55 -6.53 -11.53 30.10
C LYS A 55 -6.61 -11.18 28.62
N GLU A 56 -6.59 -9.86 28.36
CA GLU A 56 -6.55 -9.22 27.03
C GLU A 56 -7.81 -9.39 26.16
N GLY A 57 -8.96 -8.90 26.66
CA GLY A 57 -10.14 -8.69 25.80
C GLY A 57 -10.06 -7.34 25.09
N TRP A 58 -10.34 -7.30 23.79
CA TRP A 58 -10.38 -6.11 22.93
C TRP A 58 -11.44 -5.04 23.31
N GLY A 59 -12.01 -5.12 24.52
CA GLY A 59 -13.06 -4.24 25.02
C GLY A 59 -14.34 -4.33 24.21
N ASP A 60 -15.14 -3.27 24.26
CA ASP A 60 -16.31 -3.11 23.41
C ASP A 60 -15.87 -3.00 21.93
N LEU A 61 -16.04 -4.07 21.17
CA LEU A 61 -15.63 -4.12 19.76
C LEU A 61 -16.35 -3.08 18.91
N SER A 62 -17.54 -2.61 19.30
CA SER A 62 -18.22 -1.52 18.60
C SER A 62 -17.41 -0.23 18.69
N GLN A 63 -16.76 0.04 19.82
CA GLN A 63 -15.89 1.20 19.99
C GLN A 63 -14.65 1.10 19.10
N VAL A 64 -14.06 -0.11 19.03
CA VAL A 64 -12.90 -0.38 18.17
C VAL A 64 -13.26 -0.11 16.71
N PHE A 65 -14.34 -0.70 16.18
CA PHE A 65 -14.69 -0.52 14.77
C PHE A 65 -15.24 0.87 14.43
N THR A 66 -15.89 1.55 15.39
CA THR A 66 -16.43 2.90 15.18
C THR A 66 -15.34 3.98 15.20
N HIS A 67 -14.30 3.81 16.02
CA HIS A 67 -13.28 4.84 16.24
C HIS A 67 -11.90 4.48 15.68
N MET A 68 -11.76 3.32 15.02
CA MET A 68 -10.52 2.95 14.36
C MET A 68 -10.14 4.02 13.34
N LYS A 69 -8.97 4.64 13.54
CA LYS A 69 -8.41 5.54 12.53
C LYS A 69 -8.05 4.71 11.30
N LEU A 70 -8.66 5.06 10.17
CA LEU A 70 -8.30 4.55 8.87
C LEU A 70 -7.31 5.51 8.21
N TRP A 71 -6.24 4.98 7.63
CA TRP A 71 -5.19 5.74 6.98
C TRP A 71 -5.44 5.82 5.47
N VAL A 72 -6.53 6.51 5.14
CA VAL A 72 -6.98 6.86 3.79
C VAL A 72 -7.14 8.38 3.70
N PRO A 73 -7.25 8.99 2.50
CA PRO A 73 -7.56 10.42 2.38
C PRO A 73 -8.83 10.81 3.15
N ASP A 74 -8.82 11.97 3.81
CA ASP A 74 -9.94 12.46 4.64
C ASP A 74 -11.24 12.65 3.84
N ASP A 75 -11.13 12.90 2.54
CA ASP A 75 -12.23 13.08 1.61
C ASP A 75 -12.76 11.75 1.03
N TYR A 76 -12.13 10.60 1.34
CA TYR A 76 -12.61 9.29 0.92
C TYR A 76 -13.98 8.95 1.53
N LYS A 77 -14.95 8.52 0.70
CA LYS A 77 -16.34 8.19 1.12
C LYS A 77 -16.78 6.77 0.75
N GLY A 78 -15.91 5.96 0.14
CA GLY A 78 -16.25 4.63 -0.33
C GLY A 78 -16.08 3.54 0.74
N PRO A 79 -16.45 2.29 0.43
CA PRO A 79 -16.05 1.12 1.22
C PRO A 79 -14.55 0.85 1.03
N VAL A 80 -13.83 0.67 2.13
CA VAL A 80 -12.38 0.40 2.11
C VAL A 80 -12.11 -1.11 2.01
N PRO A 81 -11.17 -1.57 1.16
CA PRO A 81 -10.73 -2.97 1.14
C PRO A 81 -10.16 -3.43 2.48
N SER A 82 -10.49 -4.66 2.89
CA SER A 82 -10.10 -5.22 4.19
C SER A 82 -9.12 -6.39 4.12
N THR A 83 -9.03 -7.09 2.98
CA THR A 83 -8.29 -8.35 2.84
C THR A 83 -7.32 -8.38 1.65
N ASP A 84 -6.88 -7.20 1.23
CA ASP A 84 -5.90 -7.07 0.14
C ASP A 84 -4.45 -7.08 0.65
N TRP A 85 -3.49 -7.38 -0.22
CA TRP A 85 -2.06 -7.52 0.11
C TRP A 85 -1.46 -6.23 0.70
N TRP A 86 -2.12 -5.10 0.47
CA TRP A 86 -1.70 -3.77 0.90
C TRP A 86 -2.51 -3.18 2.07
N THR A 87 -3.53 -3.87 2.60
CA THR A 87 -4.45 -3.30 3.61
C THR A 87 -3.82 -2.97 4.95
N SER A 88 -2.57 -3.37 5.17
CA SER A 88 -1.77 -2.82 6.27
C SER A 88 -1.66 -1.30 6.22
N LEU A 89 -1.69 -0.69 5.02
CA LEU A 89 -1.73 0.77 4.82
C LEU A 89 -3.02 1.41 5.34
N VAL A 90 -4.12 0.67 5.42
CA VAL A 90 -5.40 1.20 5.89
C VAL A 90 -5.43 1.24 7.42
N THR A 91 -4.78 0.26 8.05
CA THR A 91 -4.92 -0.02 9.49
C THR A 91 -3.73 0.46 10.32
N LYS A 92 -2.64 0.91 9.69
CA LYS A 92 -1.41 1.37 10.34
C LYS A 92 -0.98 2.74 9.81
N GLN A 93 -0.35 3.54 10.67
CA GLN A 93 0.18 4.86 10.32
C GLN A 93 1.23 4.81 9.20
N TRP A 94 1.95 3.71 9.15
CA TRP A 94 2.92 3.35 8.11
C TRP A 94 2.45 2.05 7.48
N SER A 95 3.26 1.43 6.61
CA SER A 95 2.85 0.13 6.06
C SER A 95 3.45 -1.04 6.86
N GLY A 96 2.85 -2.21 6.69
CA GLY A 96 3.60 -3.46 6.84
C GLY A 96 4.57 -3.67 5.68
N GLN A 97 5.07 -4.90 5.53
CA GLN A 97 5.81 -5.29 4.33
C GLN A 97 4.82 -5.53 3.19
N LEU A 98 4.85 -4.66 2.18
CA LEU A 98 3.96 -4.73 1.02
C LEU A 98 4.67 -5.54 -0.08
N TRP A 99 4.25 -6.78 -0.25
CA TRP A 99 4.85 -7.72 -1.20
C TRP A 99 4.30 -7.49 -2.60
N SER A 100 4.78 -6.46 -3.28
CA SER A 100 4.30 -6.10 -4.62
C SER A 100 4.86 -7.00 -5.73
N TYR A 101 5.91 -7.79 -5.48
CA TYR A 101 6.55 -8.71 -6.45
C TYR A 101 7.02 -8.03 -7.76
N PRO A 102 8.32 -8.03 -8.08
CA PRO A 102 9.43 -8.64 -7.34
C PRO A 102 9.83 -7.86 -6.08
N ALA A 103 9.35 -6.63 -5.92
CA ALA A 103 9.72 -5.80 -4.79
C ALA A 103 8.95 -6.15 -3.52
N MET A 104 9.59 -5.90 -2.38
CA MET A 104 8.89 -5.64 -1.13
C MET A 104 9.07 -4.16 -0.81
N VAL A 105 7.96 -3.43 -0.71
CA VAL A 105 7.93 -2.00 -0.41
C VAL A 105 7.42 -1.80 1.00
N GLN A 106 8.05 -0.89 1.74
CA GLN A 106 7.62 -0.53 3.08
C GLN A 106 7.69 0.98 3.27
N ALA A 107 6.58 1.59 3.63
CA ALA A 107 6.55 2.97 4.12
C ALA A 107 7.02 2.99 5.57
N GLU A 108 7.98 3.87 5.85
CA GLU A 108 8.58 4.11 7.16
C GLU A 108 8.50 5.62 7.48
N PRO A 109 8.71 6.05 8.74
CA PRO A 109 8.65 7.46 9.11
C PRO A 109 9.53 8.40 8.27
N THR A 110 10.63 7.87 7.71
CA THR A 110 11.60 8.65 6.93
C THR A 110 11.39 8.58 5.42
N GLY A 111 10.54 7.68 4.92
CA GLY A 111 10.35 7.49 3.48
C GLY A 111 9.94 6.08 3.09
N LEU A 112 10.38 5.63 1.92
CA LEU A 112 10.01 4.34 1.33
C LEU A 112 11.23 3.43 1.22
N VAL A 113 11.15 2.26 1.83
CA VAL A 113 12.15 1.21 1.71
C VAL A 113 11.73 0.23 0.62
N MET A 114 12.62 -0.03 -0.33
CA MET A 114 12.48 -1.04 -1.37
C MET A 114 13.52 -2.13 -1.13
N SER A 115 13.08 -3.37 -1.07
CA SER A 115 13.96 -4.53 -0.96
C SER A 115 13.70 -5.53 -2.09
N TYR A 116 14.71 -6.34 -2.42
CA TYR A 116 14.61 -7.37 -3.47
C TYR A 116 14.70 -8.78 -2.87
N PRO A 117 13.58 -9.31 -2.34
CA PRO A 117 13.57 -10.64 -1.75
C PRO A 117 13.65 -11.72 -2.84
N LYS A 118 14.81 -12.35 -2.99
CA LYS A 118 15.06 -13.37 -4.04
C LYS A 118 15.68 -14.67 -3.54
N THR A 119 15.98 -14.75 -2.25
CA THR A 119 16.61 -15.93 -1.63
C THR A 119 15.80 -16.44 -0.46
N TRP A 120 15.86 -17.74 -0.23
CA TRP A 120 15.24 -18.39 0.91
C TRP A 120 16.30 -18.73 1.96
N LYS A 121 16.03 -18.44 3.23
CA LYS A 121 16.86 -18.83 4.36
C LYS A 121 16.03 -19.60 5.38
N LEU A 122 16.59 -20.69 5.91
CA LEU A 122 16.00 -21.39 7.04
C LEU A 122 16.06 -20.52 8.31
N SER A 123 14.93 -20.40 9.00
CA SER A 123 14.82 -19.68 10.27
C SER A 123 15.78 -20.24 11.33
N GLU A 124 16.12 -19.43 12.33
CA GLU A 124 17.04 -19.84 13.41
C GLU A 124 16.54 -21.07 14.17
N ASN A 125 15.22 -21.16 14.41
CA ASN A 125 14.59 -22.33 15.03
C ASN A 125 14.46 -23.53 14.09
N LYS A 126 14.93 -23.44 12.83
CA LYS A 126 14.92 -24.48 11.80
C LYS A 126 13.55 -25.02 11.41
N ARG A 127 12.49 -24.23 11.59
CA ARG A 127 11.10 -24.65 11.32
C ARG A 127 10.45 -23.97 10.13
N THR A 128 11.00 -22.86 9.65
CA THR A 128 10.35 -22.01 8.66
C THR A 128 11.35 -21.54 7.62
N MET A 129 10.95 -21.53 6.36
CA MET A 129 11.70 -20.87 5.30
C MET A 129 11.29 -19.40 5.27
N ILE A 130 12.25 -18.48 5.34
CA ILE A 130 12.04 -17.04 5.33
C ILE A 130 12.67 -16.48 4.06
N MET A 131 11.91 -15.69 3.30
CA MET A 131 12.46 -15.00 2.14
C MET A 131 13.29 -13.80 2.59
N GLN A 132 14.48 -13.64 2.01
CA GLN A 132 15.45 -12.62 2.37
C GLN A 132 15.84 -11.75 1.18
N SER A 133 16.10 -10.48 1.49
CA SER A 133 16.70 -9.51 0.59
C SER A 133 18.17 -9.34 0.95
N ALA A 134 19.06 -9.28 -0.05
CA ALA A 134 20.49 -9.08 0.18
C ALA A 134 20.82 -7.59 0.39
N SER A 135 19.95 -6.71 -0.09
CA SER A 135 20.06 -5.27 0.07
C SER A 135 18.70 -4.60 0.25
N LYS A 136 18.76 -3.32 0.62
CA LYS A 136 17.63 -2.41 0.73
C LYS A 136 18.03 -1.04 0.17
N LEU A 137 17.07 -0.36 -0.41
CA LEU A 137 17.20 1.01 -0.91
C LEU A 137 16.13 1.85 -0.22
N LEU A 138 16.52 2.93 0.45
CA LEU A 138 15.61 3.89 1.08
C LEU A 138 15.52 5.15 0.23
N VAL A 139 14.32 5.47 -0.25
CA VAL A 139 14.00 6.78 -0.85
C VAL A 139 13.43 7.68 0.25
N HIS A 140 14.08 8.82 0.47
CA HIS A 140 13.71 9.78 1.52
C HIS A 140 13.93 11.22 1.06
N GLY A 141 13.69 12.19 1.94
CA GLY A 141 13.93 13.59 1.66
C GLY A 141 14.72 14.26 2.78
N LYS A 142 15.65 15.16 2.43
CA LYS A 142 16.36 15.97 3.43
C LYS A 142 15.38 16.87 4.16
N GLY A 143 15.17 16.61 5.47
CA GLY A 143 14.20 17.33 6.29
C GLY A 143 12.74 16.99 5.98
N PHE A 144 12.48 15.93 5.21
CA PHE A 144 11.15 15.41 4.97
C PHE A 144 10.70 14.57 6.16
N VAL A 145 9.59 14.96 6.78
CA VAL A 145 9.02 14.34 7.97
C VAL A 145 7.51 14.21 7.74
N PRO A 146 7.06 13.21 6.96
CA PRO A 146 5.64 12.97 6.76
C PRO A 146 4.97 12.53 8.07
N GLU A 147 3.67 12.78 8.20
CA GLU A 147 2.93 12.37 9.40
C GLU A 147 2.42 10.93 9.33
N ALA A 148 2.25 10.39 8.11
CA ALA A 148 1.75 9.05 7.86
C ALA A 148 2.01 8.61 6.41
N ALA A 149 1.73 7.35 6.13
CA ALA A 149 1.53 6.82 4.78
C ALA A 149 0.07 6.42 4.60
N LEU A 150 -0.60 7.05 3.63
CA LEU A 150 -2.01 6.85 3.33
C LEU A 150 -2.16 5.89 2.14
N ALA A 151 -3.14 4.98 2.19
CA ALA A 151 -3.65 4.31 1.00
C ALA A 151 -4.46 5.34 0.18
N ASP A 152 -3.81 5.95 -0.81
CA ASP A 152 -4.30 7.14 -1.52
C ASP A 152 -5.30 6.78 -2.64
N SER A 153 -4.98 5.74 -3.40
CA SER A 153 -5.85 5.18 -4.44
C SER A 153 -5.48 3.72 -4.66
N TRP A 154 -6.42 2.94 -5.18
CA TRP A 154 -6.22 1.53 -5.47
C TRP A 154 -7.14 1.04 -6.58
N SER A 155 -6.77 -0.10 -7.17
CA SER A 155 -7.55 -0.86 -8.14
C SER A 155 -7.12 -2.33 -8.06
N ASP A 156 -7.61 -3.19 -8.95
CA ASP A 156 -7.60 -4.65 -8.75
C ASP A 156 -6.25 -5.29 -8.36
N TRP A 157 -5.11 -4.75 -8.80
CA TRP A 157 -3.80 -5.18 -8.32
C TRP A 157 -2.78 -4.05 -8.12
N LEU A 158 -3.26 -2.81 -7.99
CA LEU A 158 -2.45 -1.59 -7.87
C LEU A 158 -2.86 -0.79 -6.63
N VAL A 159 -1.89 -0.21 -5.93
CA VAL A 159 -2.11 0.74 -4.83
C VAL A 159 -1.13 1.91 -4.94
N SER A 160 -1.62 3.12 -4.61
CA SER A 160 -0.78 4.29 -4.40
C SER A 160 -0.66 4.61 -2.91
N ILE A 161 0.57 4.87 -2.49
CA ILE A 161 0.94 5.26 -1.12
C ILE A 161 1.23 6.76 -1.13
N ARG A 162 0.54 7.55 -0.33
CA ARG A 162 0.83 8.99 -0.20
C ARG A 162 1.38 9.31 1.18
N MET A 163 2.51 9.98 1.22
CA MET A 163 3.17 10.46 2.43
C MET A 163 3.15 11.99 2.43
N PRO A 164 2.12 12.63 3.02
CA PRO A 164 2.04 14.08 3.11
C PRO A 164 2.82 14.61 4.32
N GLN A 165 3.49 15.75 4.13
CA GLN A 165 3.96 16.63 5.21
C GLN A 165 3.21 17.97 5.19
N SER A 166 2.88 18.46 4.00
CA SER A 166 2.02 19.64 3.78
C SER A 166 1.36 19.54 2.40
N PRO A 167 0.44 20.44 2.03
CA PRO A 167 -0.13 20.45 0.68
C PRO A 167 0.93 20.60 -0.44
N GLN A 168 2.07 21.26 -0.15
CA GLN A 168 3.16 21.49 -1.11
C GLN A 168 4.32 20.49 -0.97
N THR A 169 4.43 19.81 0.17
CA THR A 169 5.51 18.86 0.48
C THR A 169 4.95 17.47 0.69
N TRP A 170 5.16 16.59 -0.29
CA TRP A 170 4.63 15.23 -0.28
C TRP A 170 5.43 14.29 -1.18
N MET A 171 5.36 13.00 -0.86
CA MET A 171 5.85 11.89 -1.68
C MET A 171 4.68 10.94 -1.97
N LYS A 172 4.57 10.46 -3.20
CA LYS A 172 3.55 9.49 -3.60
C LYS A 172 4.21 8.34 -4.36
N ALA A 173 4.01 7.11 -3.90
CA ALA A 173 4.46 5.91 -4.57
C ALA A 173 3.29 5.22 -5.28
N THR A 174 3.54 4.60 -6.43
CA THR A 174 2.60 3.68 -7.07
C THR A 174 3.28 2.32 -7.20
N ILE A 175 2.61 1.29 -6.70
CA ILE A 175 3.09 -0.10 -6.67
C ILE A 175 1.95 -1.05 -7.03
N GLY A 176 2.27 -2.23 -7.55
CA GLY A 176 1.26 -3.23 -7.88
C GLY A 176 1.87 -4.61 -8.03
N HIS A 177 1.01 -5.64 -7.96
CA HIS A 177 1.46 -7.02 -8.10
C HIS A 177 2.10 -7.28 -9.47
N GLY A 178 3.32 -7.81 -9.45
CA GLY A 178 4.05 -8.16 -10.66
C GLY A 178 4.65 -6.95 -11.39
N LEU A 179 4.51 -5.73 -10.86
CA LEU A 179 5.12 -4.56 -11.47
C LEU A 179 6.59 -4.45 -11.02
N PRO A 180 7.55 -4.48 -11.97
CA PRO A 180 8.97 -4.52 -11.65
C PRO A 180 9.55 -3.15 -11.30
N CYS A 181 8.75 -2.10 -11.43
CA CYS A 181 9.07 -0.72 -11.07
C CYS A 181 8.18 -0.25 -9.91
N THR A 182 8.76 0.54 -9.02
CA THR A 182 8.05 1.40 -8.06
C THR A 182 8.19 2.84 -8.53
N TRP A 183 7.09 3.48 -8.89
CA TRP A 183 7.09 4.89 -9.33
C TRP A 183 6.90 5.80 -8.13
N ILE A 184 7.69 6.86 -8.03
CA ILE A 184 7.67 7.81 -6.92
C ILE A 184 7.59 9.22 -7.51
N GLU A 185 6.48 9.90 -7.27
CA GLU A 185 6.24 11.30 -7.60
C GLU A 185 6.41 12.14 -6.32
N THR A 186 7.00 13.33 -6.44
CA THR A 186 7.30 14.17 -5.27
C THR A 186 7.02 15.64 -5.54
N SER A 187 6.77 16.39 -4.47
CA SER A 187 6.71 17.86 -4.50
C SER A 187 7.36 18.42 -3.26
N GLY A 188 8.12 19.51 -3.39
CA GLY A 188 8.71 20.22 -2.24
C GLY A 188 9.71 19.41 -1.42
N ILE A 189 10.28 18.32 -1.99
CA ILE A 189 11.24 17.43 -1.33
C ILE A 189 12.62 17.55 -1.98
N ASP A 190 13.66 17.69 -1.16
CA ASP A 190 15.05 17.44 -1.56
C ASP A 190 15.33 15.92 -1.51
N LEU A 191 15.06 15.25 -2.63
CA LEU A 191 14.98 13.79 -2.74
C LEU A 191 16.36 13.11 -2.64
N ARG A 192 16.43 12.07 -1.81
CA ARG A 192 17.63 11.30 -1.50
C ARG A 192 17.38 9.81 -1.59
N ILE A 193 18.45 9.09 -1.92
CA ILE A 193 18.47 7.63 -1.90
C ILE A 193 19.63 7.14 -1.04
N ASP A 194 19.33 6.31 -0.05
CA ASP A 194 20.33 5.60 0.73
C ASP A 194 20.37 4.14 0.30
N VAL A 195 21.57 3.64 0.08
CA VAL A 195 21.83 2.25 -0.31
C VAL A 195 23.21 1.85 0.20
N GLU A 196 23.32 0.64 0.75
CA GLU A 196 24.57 0.17 1.33
C GLU A 196 25.57 -0.24 0.25
N LYS A 197 26.84 0.11 0.42
CA LYS A 197 27.96 -0.31 -0.45
C LYS A 197 27.65 -0.17 -1.96
N PRO A 198 27.23 1.02 -2.43
CA PRO A 198 26.78 1.18 -3.80
C PRO A 198 27.92 1.01 -4.80
N ASN A 199 27.65 0.24 -5.86
CA ASN A 199 28.47 0.19 -7.06
C ASN A 199 27.65 0.74 -8.23
N TRP A 200 27.94 1.99 -8.62
CA TRP A 200 27.17 2.74 -9.61
C TRP A 200 27.51 2.31 -11.04
N PHE A 201 26.49 2.20 -11.90
CA PHE A 201 26.65 1.84 -13.30
C PHE A 201 25.70 2.60 -14.25
N SER A 202 26.05 2.64 -15.53
CA SER A 202 25.28 3.31 -16.58
C SER A 202 24.24 2.39 -17.23
N ALA A 203 23.43 2.91 -18.14
CA ALA A 203 22.48 2.10 -18.92
C ALA A 203 23.14 0.94 -19.70
N THR A 204 24.45 1.01 -20.01
CA THR A 204 25.19 -0.08 -20.67
C THR A 204 25.80 -1.09 -19.70
N GLY A 205 25.61 -0.90 -18.39
CA GLY A 205 26.18 -1.73 -17.33
C GLY A 205 27.63 -1.36 -16.94
N ALA A 206 28.22 -0.36 -17.58
CA ALA A 206 29.58 0.10 -17.28
C ALA A 206 29.63 0.90 -15.97
N ALA A 207 30.74 0.82 -15.23
CA ALA A 207 30.91 1.58 -13.99
C ALA A 207 30.84 3.10 -14.22
N VAL A 208 30.25 3.83 -13.27
CA VAL A 208 30.07 5.29 -13.34
C VAL A 208 30.68 5.97 -12.12
N THR A 209 31.38 7.07 -12.34
CA THR A 209 31.80 8.00 -11.29
C THR A 209 30.78 9.12 -11.14
N LEU A 210 30.39 9.43 -9.90
CA LEU A 210 29.48 10.53 -9.60
C LEU A 210 30.25 11.85 -9.38
N PRO A 211 29.68 13.01 -9.73
CA PRO A 211 28.31 13.21 -10.21
C PRO A 211 28.10 12.76 -11.66
N ALA A 212 26.89 12.33 -11.98
CA ALA A 212 26.47 12.00 -13.34
C ALA A 212 25.14 12.69 -13.67
N THR A 213 24.92 13.05 -14.92
CA THR A 213 23.68 13.69 -15.38
C THR A 213 23.06 12.85 -16.50
N GLY A 214 21.76 12.59 -16.42
CA GLY A 214 21.07 11.77 -17.42
C GLY A 214 19.62 11.50 -17.08
N THR A 215 19.08 10.43 -17.65
CA THR A 215 17.71 9.92 -17.41
C THR A 215 17.69 8.73 -16.44
N GLY A 216 18.85 8.26 -15.99
CA GLY A 216 18.91 7.21 -14.99
C GLY A 216 20.32 6.84 -14.55
N LEU A 217 20.39 6.12 -13.45
CA LEU A 217 21.60 5.60 -12.82
C LEU A 217 21.31 4.21 -12.26
N GLY A 218 22.17 3.24 -12.55
CA GLY A 218 22.11 1.91 -11.96
C GLY A 218 22.91 1.84 -10.66
N VAL A 219 22.47 1.02 -9.72
CA VAL A 219 23.26 0.68 -8.53
C VAL A 219 23.20 -0.81 -8.24
N GLU A 220 24.37 -1.39 -8.02
CA GLU A 220 24.49 -2.74 -7.46
C GLU A 220 24.85 -2.65 -5.99
N SER A 221 24.12 -3.37 -5.14
CA SER A 221 24.34 -3.46 -3.70
C SER A 221 24.19 -4.91 -3.26
N ASN A 222 25.23 -5.48 -2.64
CA ASN A 222 25.25 -6.88 -2.16
C ASN A 222 24.74 -7.91 -3.20
N GLY A 223 24.97 -7.66 -4.50
CA GLY A 223 24.55 -8.53 -5.60
C GLY A 223 23.11 -8.34 -6.10
N ASP A 224 22.35 -7.39 -5.55
CA ASP A 224 21.09 -6.90 -6.12
C ASP A 224 21.36 -5.69 -7.03
N CYS A 225 20.70 -5.64 -8.18
CA CYS A 225 20.80 -4.53 -9.12
C CYS A 225 19.49 -3.72 -9.13
N TYR A 226 19.62 -2.40 -9.03
CA TYR A 226 18.51 -1.47 -9.12
C TYR A 226 18.74 -0.49 -10.26
N GLY A 227 17.67 -0.13 -10.98
CA GLY A 227 17.65 0.99 -11.92
C GLY A 227 16.92 2.17 -11.29
N ILE A 228 17.58 3.32 -11.19
CA ILE A 228 16.96 4.58 -10.76
C ILE A 228 16.75 5.43 -12.01
N PHE A 229 15.51 5.61 -12.44
CA PHE A 229 15.15 6.39 -13.63
C PHE A 229 14.50 7.70 -13.23
N ALA A 230 14.75 8.76 -13.99
CA ALA A 230 14.32 10.13 -13.68
C ALA A 230 14.16 10.95 -14.98
N PRO A 231 13.53 12.15 -14.91
CA PRO A 231 13.47 13.09 -16.03
C PRO A 231 14.85 13.40 -16.62
N ALA A 232 14.87 13.72 -17.91
CA ALA A 232 16.09 14.08 -18.63
C ALA A 232 16.81 15.28 -17.98
N GLY A 233 18.12 15.17 -17.86
CA GLY A 233 18.96 16.20 -17.24
C GLY A 233 18.98 16.16 -15.71
N THR A 234 18.39 15.14 -15.07
CA THR A 234 18.54 14.91 -13.63
C THR A 234 20.00 14.66 -13.30
N ARG A 235 20.52 15.37 -12.30
CA ARG A 235 21.88 15.19 -11.78
C ARG A 235 21.86 14.31 -10.54
N PHE A 236 22.66 13.26 -10.58
CA PHE A 236 22.88 12.30 -9.50
C PHE A 236 24.23 12.60 -8.86
N ALA A 237 24.26 12.87 -7.55
CA ALA A 237 25.49 13.23 -6.85
C ALA A 237 25.49 12.76 -5.40
N MET A 238 26.63 12.31 -4.90
CA MET A 238 26.75 11.97 -3.48
C MET A 238 26.70 13.23 -2.61
N ASP A 239 25.99 13.16 -1.50
CA ASP A 239 25.97 14.12 -0.40
C ASP A 239 26.14 13.33 0.90
N GLY A 240 27.39 13.27 1.38
CA GLY A 240 27.78 12.30 2.41
C GLY A 240 27.57 10.86 1.93
N THR A 241 26.72 10.12 2.62
CA THR A 241 26.39 8.72 2.31
C THR A 241 25.16 8.55 1.41
N SER A 242 24.43 9.63 1.15
CA SER A 242 23.18 9.61 0.39
C SER A 242 23.41 10.04 -1.06
N LEU A 243 22.68 9.45 -1.99
CA LEU A 243 22.60 9.93 -3.37
C LEU A 243 21.55 11.04 -3.48
N ALA A 244 21.98 12.26 -3.81
CA ALA A 244 21.13 13.38 -4.18
C ALA A 244 20.51 13.19 -5.57
N ILE A 245 19.19 13.34 -5.67
CA ILE A 245 18.46 13.37 -6.94
C ILE A 245 18.09 14.82 -7.26
N GLN A 246 18.86 15.46 -8.12
CA GLN A 246 18.73 16.87 -8.44
C GLN A 246 18.05 17.05 -9.80
N PHE A 247 16.72 17.14 -9.77
CA PHE A 247 15.90 17.36 -10.97
C PHE A 247 16.16 18.72 -11.61
N SER A 248 16.33 18.75 -12.93
CA SER A 248 16.56 19.94 -13.75
C SER A 248 15.29 20.75 -14.08
N GLY A 249 14.12 20.09 -14.10
CA GLY A 249 12.85 20.67 -14.55
C GLY A 249 11.70 20.58 -13.56
N ALA A 250 10.48 20.86 -14.02
CA ALA A 250 9.27 20.81 -13.20
C ALA A 250 8.79 19.39 -12.87
N GLN A 251 9.15 18.40 -13.70
CA GLN A 251 8.90 16.99 -13.41
C GLN A 251 9.80 16.54 -12.25
N LYS A 252 9.19 15.99 -11.19
CA LYS A 252 9.86 15.55 -9.96
C LYS A 252 9.45 14.12 -9.62
N TRP A 253 9.85 13.18 -10.47
CA TRP A 253 9.54 11.76 -10.28
C TRP A 253 10.79 10.90 -10.46
N ILE A 254 10.82 9.75 -9.79
CA ILE A 254 11.75 8.66 -10.08
C ILE A 254 10.99 7.35 -10.25
N SER A 255 11.57 6.40 -10.96
CA SER A 255 11.12 5.02 -10.99
C SER A 255 12.27 4.12 -10.53
N ILE A 256 12.00 3.26 -9.55
CA ILE A 256 12.96 2.30 -9.02
C ILE A 256 12.61 0.92 -9.58
N ALA A 257 13.47 0.41 -10.45
CA ALA A 257 13.34 -0.92 -11.03
C ALA A 257 14.21 -1.94 -10.29
N LEU A 258 13.67 -3.14 -10.07
CA LEU A 258 14.48 -4.30 -9.67
C LEU A 258 14.99 -5.03 -10.91
N LEU A 259 16.30 -4.97 -11.13
CA LEU A 259 16.94 -5.51 -12.33
C LEU A 259 17.46 -6.93 -12.06
N PRO A 260 17.22 -7.90 -12.95
CA PRO A 260 17.85 -9.22 -12.85
C PRO A 260 19.39 -9.14 -12.95
N ALA A 261 19.91 -8.26 -13.82
CA ALA A 261 21.33 -7.95 -13.96
C ALA A 261 21.56 -6.52 -14.47
N ARG A 262 22.79 -6.00 -14.33
CA ARG A 262 23.18 -4.66 -14.80
C ARG A 262 22.82 -4.39 -16.27
N ARG A 263 22.97 -5.40 -17.12
CA ARG A 263 22.71 -5.31 -18.57
C ARG A 263 21.25 -5.04 -18.92
N ASP A 264 20.32 -5.32 -18.00
CA ASP A 264 18.88 -5.20 -18.24
C ASP A 264 18.39 -3.75 -18.05
N MET A 265 19.24 -2.85 -17.55
CA MET A 265 18.88 -1.46 -17.28
C MET A 265 18.36 -0.74 -18.53
N ALA A 266 19.00 -0.94 -19.69
CA ALA A 266 18.57 -0.31 -20.94
C ALA A 266 17.16 -0.76 -21.37
N LEU A 267 16.78 -1.99 -21.05
CA LEU A 267 15.45 -2.49 -21.35
C LEU A 267 14.40 -1.84 -20.44
N TYR A 268 14.67 -1.83 -19.14
CA TYR A 268 13.77 -1.25 -18.15
C TYR A 268 13.59 0.26 -18.34
N ALA A 269 14.63 0.96 -18.81
CA ALA A 269 14.58 2.39 -19.10
C ALA A 269 13.43 2.79 -20.05
N LYS A 270 13.02 1.89 -20.96
CA LYS A 270 11.92 2.13 -21.90
C LYS A 270 10.56 2.23 -21.21
N TYR A 271 10.34 1.41 -20.17
CA TYR A 271 9.07 1.29 -19.47
C TYR A 271 9.04 2.06 -18.14
N ALA A 272 10.20 2.43 -17.61
CA ALA A 272 10.34 3.15 -16.36
C ALA A 272 9.52 4.46 -16.23
N PRO A 273 9.33 5.28 -17.28
CA PRO A 273 8.50 6.48 -17.16
C PRO A 273 6.99 6.19 -17.21
N VAL A 274 6.58 4.98 -17.63
CA VAL A 274 5.16 4.65 -17.81
C VAL A 274 4.60 4.07 -16.52
N VAL A 275 3.75 4.82 -15.83
CA VAL A 275 3.13 4.43 -14.56
C VAL A 275 1.68 3.97 -14.79
N PRO A 276 1.26 2.82 -14.24
CA PRO A 276 -0.15 2.47 -14.17
C PRO A 276 -0.91 3.43 -13.26
N ARG A 277 -2.06 3.92 -13.71
CA ARG A 277 -3.00 4.73 -12.92
C ARG A 277 -4.24 3.96 -12.50
N SER A 278 -4.61 2.92 -13.26
CA SER A 278 -5.72 2.03 -12.92
C SER A 278 -5.49 0.64 -13.51
N THR A 279 -5.98 -0.37 -12.81
CA THR A 279 -5.92 -1.79 -13.21
C THR A 279 -7.30 -2.42 -13.08
N LYS A 280 -7.67 -3.29 -14.01
CA LYS A 280 -8.96 -3.98 -14.01
C LYS A 280 -8.84 -5.41 -14.52
N VAL A 281 -9.37 -6.34 -13.75
CA VAL A 281 -9.59 -7.73 -14.13
C VAL A 281 -11.06 -7.86 -14.51
N SER A 282 -11.31 -8.45 -15.66
CA SER A 282 -12.64 -8.96 -16.03
C SER A 282 -12.54 -10.41 -16.42
N TRP A 283 -13.63 -11.16 -16.28
CA TRP A 283 -13.67 -12.55 -16.67
C TRP A 283 -14.96 -12.89 -17.40
N ASP A 284 -14.87 -13.86 -18.32
CA ASP A 284 -16.00 -14.45 -19.02
C ASP A 284 -15.97 -15.97 -18.82
N TYR A 285 -17.06 -16.52 -18.28
CA TYR A 285 -17.20 -17.96 -18.05
C TYR A 285 -18.12 -18.55 -19.11
N SER A 286 -17.63 -19.55 -19.84
CA SER A 286 -18.39 -20.34 -20.80
C SER A 286 -18.77 -21.70 -20.19
N PRO A 287 -20.02 -21.90 -19.75
CA PRO A 287 -20.44 -23.17 -19.16
C PRO A 287 -20.36 -24.34 -20.14
N GLU A 288 -20.66 -24.08 -21.42
CA GLU A 288 -20.63 -25.07 -22.51
C GLU A 288 -19.23 -25.65 -22.74
N LYS A 289 -18.20 -24.82 -22.53
CA LYS A 289 -16.79 -25.21 -22.70
C LYS A 289 -16.08 -25.52 -21.39
N GLY A 290 -16.66 -25.13 -20.25
CA GLY A 290 -15.97 -25.16 -18.95
C GLY A 290 -14.77 -24.20 -18.89
N GLU A 291 -14.76 -23.15 -19.71
CA GLU A 291 -13.63 -22.22 -19.87
C GLU A 291 -13.88 -20.92 -19.11
N LEU A 292 -12.85 -20.38 -18.46
CA LEU A 292 -12.83 -19.04 -17.87
C LEU A 292 -11.75 -18.22 -18.57
N VAL A 293 -12.15 -17.16 -19.27
CA VAL A 293 -11.23 -16.22 -19.90
C VAL A 293 -11.07 -15.00 -19.00
N THR A 294 -9.86 -14.73 -18.53
CA THR A 294 -9.54 -13.56 -17.69
C THR A 294 -8.80 -12.52 -18.51
N THR A 295 -9.33 -11.29 -18.55
CA THR A 295 -8.72 -10.13 -19.22
C THR A 295 -8.19 -9.15 -18.18
N TRP A 296 -6.95 -8.70 -18.37
CA TRP A 296 -6.27 -7.75 -17.50
C TRP A 296 -6.03 -6.45 -18.29
N THR A 297 -6.65 -5.35 -17.86
CA THR A 297 -6.54 -4.03 -18.50
C THR A 297 -5.83 -3.04 -17.59
N LEU A 298 -4.90 -2.27 -18.15
CA LEU A 298 -4.22 -1.18 -17.46
C LEU A 298 -4.52 0.14 -18.17
N GLN A 299 -4.69 1.20 -17.38
CA GLN A 299 -4.63 2.58 -17.85
C GLN A 299 -3.33 3.18 -17.33
N THR A 300 -2.52 3.75 -18.22
CA THR A 300 -1.16 4.21 -17.92
C THR A 300 -0.97 5.68 -18.27
N GLU A 301 0.07 6.27 -17.69
CA GLU A 301 0.52 7.63 -17.98
C GLU A 301 2.03 7.61 -18.18
N ASN A 302 2.53 8.32 -19.19
CA ASN A 302 3.97 8.54 -19.36
C ASN A 302 4.42 9.79 -18.60
N LEU A 303 5.11 9.59 -17.48
CA LEU A 303 5.60 10.67 -16.61
C LEU A 303 6.62 11.60 -17.28
N ALA A 304 7.28 11.15 -18.35
CA ALA A 304 8.19 11.96 -19.15
C ALA A 304 7.46 12.83 -20.19
N GLY A 305 6.15 12.63 -20.40
CA GLY A 305 5.35 13.32 -21.43
C GLY A 305 5.48 12.70 -22.82
N GLY A 306 6.00 11.47 -22.92
CA GLY A 306 6.06 10.70 -24.17
C GLY A 306 4.71 10.08 -24.56
N SER A 307 4.62 9.58 -25.79
CA SER A 307 3.45 8.86 -26.30
C SER A 307 3.42 7.37 -25.96
N ASP A 308 4.55 6.80 -25.53
CA ASP A 308 4.64 5.38 -25.16
C ASP A 308 3.87 5.14 -23.87
N LEU A 309 2.95 4.17 -23.89
CA LEU A 309 2.04 3.84 -22.79
C LEU A 309 2.16 2.38 -22.33
N ASP A 310 3.09 1.62 -22.90
CA ASP A 310 3.33 0.24 -22.52
C ASP A 310 4.02 0.17 -21.16
N VAL A 311 3.59 -0.78 -20.33
CA VAL A 311 4.18 -1.06 -19.03
C VAL A 311 4.74 -2.47 -19.00
N MET A 312 5.90 -2.65 -18.36
CA MET A 312 6.43 -3.96 -18.10
C MET A 312 5.64 -4.63 -16.96
N GLN A 313 4.98 -5.75 -17.24
CA GLN A 313 4.25 -6.57 -16.27
C GLN A 313 4.92 -7.93 -16.13
N GLY A 314 5.27 -8.29 -14.90
CA GLY A 314 5.67 -9.63 -14.51
C GLY A 314 4.45 -10.47 -14.16
N TRP A 315 4.38 -11.67 -14.71
CA TRP A 315 3.34 -12.64 -14.41
C TRP A 315 3.89 -13.70 -13.46
N ILE A 316 3.07 -14.17 -12.50
CA ILE A 316 3.43 -15.27 -11.59
C ILE A 316 3.01 -16.63 -12.16
N PRO A 317 3.60 -17.76 -11.69
CA PRO A 317 3.48 -19.06 -12.36
C PRO A 317 2.07 -19.48 -12.75
N HIS A 318 1.06 -19.25 -11.90
CA HIS A 318 -0.31 -19.65 -12.24
C HIS A 318 -0.89 -18.95 -13.47
N HIS A 319 -0.30 -17.84 -13.91
CA HIS A 319 -0.67 -17.19 -15.16
C HIS A 319 -0.04 -17.92 -16.35
N TYR A 320 1.26 -18.23 -16.29
CA TYR A 320 2.03 -18.67 -17.47
C TYR A 320 2.38 -20.15 -17.52
N ASP A 321 2.21 -20.87 -16.43
CA ASP A 321 2.51 -22.29 -16.39
C ASP A 321 1.55 -23.05 -17.31
N THR A 322 2.14 -23.89 -18.15
CA THR A 322 1.45 -24.68 -19.18
C THR A 322 1.43 -26.17 -18.85
N ALA A 323 1.87 -26.56 -17.64
CA ALA A 323 2.00 -27.95 -17.20
C ALA A 323 0.72 -28.80 -17.32
N HIS A 324 -0.45 -28.18 -17.56
CA HIS A 324 -1.73 -28.85 -17.78
C HIS A 324 -2.20 -28.93 -19.24
N GLY A 325 -1.33 -28.66 -20.22
CA GLY A 325 -1.63 -28.85 -21.65
C GLY A 325 -2.59 -27.82 -22.26
N VAL A 326 -3.16 -26.93 -21.45
CA VAL A 326 -3.82 -25.69 -21.88
C VAL A 326 -2.73 -24.63 -21.97
N LYS A 327 -2.42 -24.17 -23.17
CA LYS A 327 -1.65 -22.93 -23.30
C LYS A 327 -2.57 -21.80 -22.86
N PRO A 328 -2.23 -21.01 -21.84
CA PRO A 328 -2.90 -19.73 -21.67
C PRO A 328 -2.68 -18.96 -22.97
N GLU A 329 -3.75 -18.72 -23.72
CA GLU A 329 -3.73 -17.77 -24.82
C GLU A 329 -3.60 -16.38 -24.21
N PHE A 330 -2.38 -16.03 -23.82
CA PHE A 330 -2.05 -14.63 -23.56
C PHE A 330 -2.08 -13.91 -24.90
N ALA A 331 -3.25 -13.43 -25.27
CA ALA A 331 -3.36 -12.32 -26.20
C ALA A 331 -3.00 -11.05 -25.43
N PHE A 332 -1.73 -10.66 -25.46
CA PHE A 332 -1.37 -9.31 -25.07
C PHE A 332 -1.80 -8.39 -26.20
N ASN A 333 -2.95 -7.73 -26.06
CA ASN A 333 -3.48 -6.90 -27.14
C ASN A 333 -2.58 -5.71 -27.50
N ASP A 334 -1.58 -5.38 -26.67
CA ASP A 334 -0.63 -4.29 -26.92
C ASP A 334 0.77 -4.53 -26.28
N LEU A 335 1.16 -5.78 -25.96
CA LEU A 335 2.50 -6.04 -25.40
C LEU A 335 3.33 -6.91 -26.34
N THR A 336 4.55 -6.46 -26.64
CA THR A 336 5.54 -7.29 -27.30
C THR A 336 6.05 -8.32 -26.29
N PRO A 337 5.85 -9.64 -26.51
CA PRO A 337 6.48 -10.65 -25.67
C PRO A 337 8.00 -10.49 -25.75
N MET A 338 8.68 -10.46 -24.60
CA MET A 338 10.14 -10.35 -24.53
C MET A 338 10.80 -11.64 -24.09
#